data_AF-X1MA35-F1
#
_entry.id   AF-X1MA35-F1
#
_cell.length_a   1.000
_cell.length_b   1.000
_cell.length_c   1.000
_cell.angle_alpha   90.00
_cell.angle_beta   90.00
_cell.angle_gamma   90.00
#
_symmetry.space_group_name_H-M   'P 1'
#
loop_
_entity.id
_entity.type
_entity.pdbx_description
1 polymer ?
#
loop_
_entity_poly.entity_id
_entity_poly.type
_entity_poly.pdbx_seq_one_letter_code
_entity_poly.pdbx_strand_id
1 'polypeptide(L)'
;MAIQLAQDDVDWLNKKYPKLKFYKAKEIIQGELCFNREYKGVVIEDSYFLEIKLQSKRNSVLPQVKETSGKIKKISEELSKPLIDLHVNRKDETLCLCIPEKEKEYFPNGLKINIFFEQILEPYLYWVSYTQRYKTPPWEEYAHENLGYLGLYAEDDISLEKLKEYIPDEKLRV
;
A
#
# COMPACT_ATOMS: atom_id res chain seq x y z
N MET A 1 7.46 -13.43 4.29
CA MET A 1 6.92 -14.81 4.42
C MET A 1 5.91 -15.04 3.30
N ALA A 2 5.64 -16.29 2.90
CA ALA A 2 4.60 -16.57 1.89
C ALA A 2 3.21 -16.41 2.51
N ILE A 3 2.32 -15.71 1.81
CA ILE A 3 0.92 -15.51 2.19
C ILE A 3 0.09 -16.55 1.42
N GLN A 4 -0.68 -17.35 2.14
CA GLN A 4 -1.55 -18.36 1.55
C GLN A 4 -2.99 -17.85 1.55
N LEU A 5 -3.69 -18.00 0.42
CA LEU A 5 -5.11 -17.69 0.32
C LEU A 5 -5.93 -18.94 0.63
N ALA A 6 -6.92 -18.80 1.51
CA ALA A 6 -7.96 -19.80 1.68
C ALA A 6 -8.92 -19.77 0.48
N GLN A 7 -9.72 -20.82 0.29
CA GLN A 7 -10.71 -20.85 -0.79
C GLN A 7 -11.71 -19.69 -0.65
N ASP A 8 -12.14 -19.38 0.57
CA ASP A 8 -13.04 -18.26 0.86
C ASP A 8 -12.44 -16.91 0.44
N ASP A 9 -11.13 -16.70 0.58
CA ASP A 9 -10.45 -15.49 0.12
C ASP A 9 -10.50 -15.37 -1.41
N VAL A 10 -10.30 -16.50 -2.11
CA VAL A 10 -10.33 -16.57 -3.58
C VAL A 10 -11.74 -16.32 -4.09
N ASP A 11 -12.75 -16.91 -3.45
CA ASP A 11 -14.15 -16.74 -3.81
C ASP A 11 -14.60 -15.30 -3.58
N TRP A 12 -14.21 -14.70 -2.45
CA TRP A 12 -14.43 -13.28 -2.17
C TRP A 12 -13.77 -12.39 -3.22
N LEU A 13 -12.49 -12.64 -3.53
CA LEU A 13 -11.73 -11.89 -4.53
C LEU A 13 -12.39 -11.95 -5.91
N ASN A 14 -12.77 -13.15 -6.37
CA ASN A 14 -13.41 -13.33 -7.67
C ASN A 14 -14.78 -12.65 -7.75
N LYS A 15 -15.53 -12.63 -6.65
CA LYS A 15 -16.84 -11.97 -6.57
C LYS A 15 -16.71 -10.45 -6.58
N LYS A 16 -15.80 -9.91 -5.76
CA LYS A 16 -15.63 -8.46 -5.57
C LYS A 16 -14.83 -7.82 -6.71
N TYR A 17 -13.77 -8.49 -7.17
CA TYR A 17 -12.83 -8.01 -8.19
C TYR A 17 -12.74 -9.03 -9.34
N PRO A 18 -13.77 -9.16 -10.18
CA PRO A 18 -13.84 -10.21 -11.21
C PRO A 18 -12.73 -10.12 -12.28
N LYS A 19 -12.12 -8.93 -12.41
CA LYS A 19 -11.00 -8.66 -13.33
C LYS A 19 -9.62 -8.97 -12.75
N LEU A 20 -9.53 -9.23 -11.44
CA LEU A 20 -8.33 -9.79 -10.83
C LEU A 20 -8.35 -11.31 -10.95
N LYS A 21 -7.19 -11.91 -11.18
CA LYS A 21 -7.00 -13.36 -11.29
C LYS A 21 -5.92 -13.82 -10.33
N PHE A 22 -6.23 -14.85 -9.55
CA PHE A 22 -5.27 -15.51 -8.69
C PHE A 22 -4.58 -16.66 -9.43
N TYR A 23 -3.25 -16.59 -9.53
CA TYR A 23 -2.38 -17.59 -10.14
C TYR A 23 -1.66 -18.38 -9.04
N LYS A 24 -2.32 -19.43 -8.53
CA LYS A 24 -1.83 -20.24 -7.40
C LYS A 24 -0.37 -20.71 -7.54
N ALA A 25 0.00 -21.23 -8.72
CA ALA A 25 1.36 -21.73 -8.97
C ALA A 25 2.46 -20.66 -8.87
N LYS A 26 2.10 -19.39 -9.02
CA LYS A 26 3.02 -18.25 -8.95
C LYS A 26 2.86 -17.45 -7.65
N GLU A 27 1.87 -17.78 -6.82
CA GLU A 27 1.48 -17.01 -5.63
C GLU A 27 1.26 -15.51 -5.94
N ILE A 28 0.60 -15.23 -7.06
CA ILE A 28 0.35 -13.86 -7.56
C ILE A 28 -1.14 -13.65 -7.81
N ILE A 29 -1.65 -12.48 -7.44
CA ILE A 29 -2.90 -11.93 -7.97
C ILE A 29 -2.54 -10.86 -9.00
N GLN A 30 -3.12 -10.91 -10.20
CA GLN A 30 -2.85 -9.94 -11.25
C GLN A 30 -4.11 -9.58 -12.01
N GLY A 31 -4.22 -8.34 -12.45
CA GLY A 31 -5.29 -7.87 -13.33
C GLY A 31 -5.68 -6.42 -13.05
N GLU A 32 -6.86 -6.04 -13.52
CA GLU A 32 -7.41 -4.72 -13.27
C GLU A 32 -8.20 -4.70 -11.97
N LEU A 33 -7.86 -3.80 -11.06
CA LEU A 33 -8.67 -3.44 -9.90
C LEU A 33 -9.45 -2.18 -10.25
N CYS A 34 -10.78 -2.30 -10.34
CA CYS A 34 -11.70 -1.17 -10.47
C CYS A 34 -12.29 -0.86 -9.10
N PHE A 35 -12.41 0.43 -8.76
CA PHE A 35 -13.05 0.86 -7.53
C PHE A 35 -13.95 2.07 -7.78
N ASN A 36 -14.93 2.24 -6.90
CA ASN A 36 -15.75 3.43 -6.79
C ASN A 36 -15.81 3.77 -5.29
N ARG A 37 -15.17 4.86 -4.89
CA ARG A 37 -15.07 5.26 -3.48
C ARG A 37 -15.40 6.72 -3.29
N GLU A 38 -15.89 7.00 -2.09
CA GLU A 38 -16.24 8.34 -1.64
C GLU A 38 -15.45 8.69 -0.38
N TYR A 39 -14.95 9.92 -0.32
CA TYR A 39 -14.41 10.51 0.90
C TYR A 39 -14.88 11.97 1.00
N LYS A 40 -15.53 12.32 2.12
CA LYS A 40 -16.06 13.68 2.39
C LYS A 40 -16.88 14.25 1.21
N GLY A 41 -17.74 13.44 0.59
CA GLY A 41 -18.58 13.84 -0.54
C GLY A 41 -17.90 13.83 -1.91
N VAL A 42 -16.61 13.49 -1.99
CA VAL A 42 -15.89 13.38 -3.27
C VAL A 42 -15.86 11.93 -3.73
N VAL A 43 -16.62 11.64 -4.79
CA VAL A 43 -16.65 10.33 -5.43
C VAL A 43 -15.58 10.25 -6.52
N ILE A 44 -14.78 9.18 -6.50
CA ILE A 44 -13.84 8.83 -7.57
C ILE A 44 -14.11 7.38 -7.98
N GLU A 45 -14.41 7.22 -9.26
CA GLU A 45 -14.40 5.94 -9.96
C GLU A 45 -13.12 5.86 -10.79
N ASP A 46 -12.33 4.83 -10.57
CA ASP A 46 -11.07 4.65 -11.28
C ASP A 46 -10.60 3.19 -11.31
N SER A 47 -9.55 2.92 -12.09
CA SER A 47 -8.93 1.59 -12.15
C SER A 47 -7.42 1.61 -12.31
N TYR A 48 -6.80 0.50 -11.87
CA TYR A 48 -5.35 0.27 -11.95
C TYR A 48 -5.05 -1.18 -12.30
N PHE A 49 -4.05 -1.40 -13.15
CA PHE A 49 -3.52 -2.75 -13.40
C PHE A 49 -2.45 -3.07 -12.38
N LEU A 50 -2.69 -4.11 -11.58
CA LEU A 50 -1.84 -4.47 -10.45
C LEU A 50 -1.23 -5.87 -10.62
N GLU A 51 -0.02 -6.02 -10.11
CA GLU A 51 0.59 -7.29 -9.76
C GLU A 51 0.78 -7.32 -8.24
N ILE A 52 0.16 -8.30 -7.57
CA ILE A 52 0.23 -8.49 -6.12
C ILE A 52 0.92 -9.82 -5.88
N LYS A 53 2.17 -9.77 -5.41
CA LYS A 53 2.91 -10.96 -4.96
C LYS A 53 2.51 -11.25 -3.53
N LEU A 54 2.02 -12.47 -3.28
CA LEU A 54 1.60 -12.95 -1.97
C LEU A 54 2.83 -13.31 -1.10
N GLN A 55 3.72 -12.34 -0.94
CA GLN A 55 4.95 -12.46 -0.19
C GLN A 55 5.17 -11.19 0.61
N SER A 56 5.29 -11.32 1.92
CA SER A 56 5.57 -10.19 2.80
C SER A 56 7.07 -9.93 2.95
N LYS A 57 7.42 -8.64 3.08
CA LYS A 57 8.78 -8.20 3.45
C LYS A 57 9.06 -8.50 4.93
N ARG A 58 10.33 -8.40 5.35
CA ARG A 58 10.70 -8.50 6.77
C ARG A 58 9.95 -7.41 7.54
N ASN A 59 9.38 -7.78 8.70
CA ASN A 59 8.59 -6.92 9.57
C ASN A 59 7.25 -6.42 8.98
N SER A 60 6.75 -6.99 7.88
CA SER A 60 5.43 -6.68 7.34
C SER A 60 4.60 -7.96 7.15
N VAL A 61 3.28 -7.84 7.29
CA VAL A 61 2.29 -8.87 6.94
C VAL A 61 1.66 -8.63 5.58
N LEU A 62 1.88 -7.47 4.97
CA LEU A 62 1.28 -7.10 3.70
C LEU A 62 1.94 -7.80 2.51
N PRO A 63 1.15 -8.13 1.46
CA PRO A 63 1.71 -8.57 0.19
C PRO A 63 2.39 -7.40 -0.54
N GLN A 64 3.31 -7.71 -1.45
CA GLN A 64 3.99 -6.72 -2.28
C GLN A 64 3.13 -6.40 -3.49
N VAL A 65 2.76 -5.13 -3.65
CA VAL A 65 1.94 -4.67 -4.78
C VAL A 65 2.77 -3.81 -5.71
N LYS A 66 2.56 -3.96 -7.01
CA LYS A 66 3.07 -3.06 -8.05
C LYS A 66 1.94 -2.64 -8.97
N GLU A 67 1.99 -1.40 -9.44
CA GLU A 67 1.19 -0.94 -10.56
C GLU A 67 1.95 -1.22 -11.87
N THR A 68 1.26 -1.71 -12.90
CA THR A 68 1.91 -2.34 -14.07
C THR A 68 1.56 -1.70 -15.41
N SER A 69 0.57 -0.80 -15.47
CA SER A 69 0.24 -0.03 -16.68
C SER A 69 1.04 1.27 -16.83
N GLY A 70 1.81 1.65 -15.81
CA GLY A 70 2.59 2.89 -15.77
C GLY A 70 1.73 4.13 -15.49
N LYS A 71 0.50 3.95 -15.00
CA LYS A 71 -0.41 5.03 -14.68
C LYS A 71 0.11 5.89 -13.54
N ILE A 72 0.60 5.29 -12.45
CA ILE A 72 1.14 6.08 -11.31
C ILE A 72 2.40 6.85 -11.73
N LYS A 73 3.21 6.27 -12.62
CA LYS A 73 4.36 6.95 -13.20
C LYS A 73 3.97 8.18 -14.02
N LYS A 74 2.94 8.06 -14.88
CA LYS A 74 2.38 9.21 -15.61
C LYS A 74 1.85 10.29 -14.66
N ILE A 75 1.18 9.90 -13.58
CA ILE A 75 0.70 10.84 -12.56
C ILE A 75 1.87 11.59 -11.91
N SER A 76 2.95 10.87 -11.57
CA SER A 76 4.19 11.47 -11.05
C SER A 76 4.76 12.54 -12.00
N GLU A 77 4.82 12.23 -13.30
CA GLU A 77 5.27 13.15 -14.35
C GLU A 77 4.34 14.37 -14.48
N GLU A 78 3.01 14.14 -14.54
CA GLU A 78 1.98 15.20 -14.64
C GLU A 78 2.00 16.16 -13.45
N LEU A 79 2.29 15.66 -12.25
CA LEU A 79 2.36 16.46 -11.04
C LEU A 79 3.74 17.07 -10.80
N SER A 80 4.75 16.72 -11.61
CA SER A 80 6.16 17.04 -11.34
C SER A 80 6.59 16.64 -9.93
N LYS A 81 6.06 15.51 -9.43
CA LYS A 81 6.35 14.95 -8.11
C LYS A 81 7.17 13.68 -8.27
N PRO A 82 8.19 13.41 -7.44
CA PRO A 82 8.89 12.14 -7.48
C PRO A 82 7.97 10.98 -7.07
N LEU A 83 8.19 9.79 -7.65
CA LEU A 83 7.42 8.57 -7.37
C LEU A 83 7.30 8.22 -5.88
N ILE A 84 8.31 8.56 -5.08
CA ILE A 84 8.30 8.31 -3.63
C ILE A 84 7.20 9.11 -2.92
N ASP A 85 6.87 10.30 -3.40
CA ASP A 85 5.78 11.15 -2.88
C ASP A 85 4.39 10.63 -3.29
N LEU A 86 4.34 9.62 -4.16
CA LEU A 86 3.14 8.83 -4.44
C LEU A 86 3.24 7.44 -3.81
N HIS A 87 4.11 7.27 -2.81
CA HIS A 87 4.36 6.01 -2.10
C HIS A 87 4.77 4.86 -3.03
N VAL A 88 5.57 5.13 -4.07
CA VAL A 88 6.20 4.10 -4.90
C VAL A 88 7.68 3.95 -4.51
N ASN A 89 8.06 2.77 -4.04
CA ASN A 89 9.42 2.45 -3.63
C ASN A 89 10.38 2.53 -4.82
N ARG A 90 11.44 3.34 -4.72
CA ARG A 90 12.40 3.57 -5.82
C ARG A 90 13.17 2.33 -6.25
N LYS A 91 13.41 1.39 -5.34
CA LYS A 91 14.27 0.21 -5.58
C LYS A 91 13.58 -0.87 -6.40
N ASP A 92 12.28 -1.08 -6.17
CA ASP A 92 11.54 -2.22 -6.70
C ASP A 92 10.16 -1.85 -7.24
N GLU A 93 9.80 -0.56 -7.28
CA GLU A 93 8.50 -0.05 -7.73
C GLU A 93 7.30 -0.61 -6.97
N THR A 94 7.53 -1.20 -5.79
CA THR A 94 6.44 -1.66 -4.93
C THR A 94 5.75 -0.50 -4.23
N LEU A 95 4.45 -0.62 -4.02
CA LEU A 95 3.66 0.38 -3.31
C LEU A 95 3.95 0.30 -1.80
N CYS A 96 4.19 1.45 -1.18
CA CYS A 96 4.35 1.60 0.27
C CYS A 96 2.99 1.91 0.90
N LEU A 97 2.21 0.86 1.17
CA LEU A 97 0.79 0.98 1.50
C LEU A 97 0.50 1.29 2.97
N CYS A 98 1.36 0.86 3.88
CA CYS A 98 1.20 1.04 5.31
C CYS A 98 2.56 0.87 5.99
N ILE A 99 2.75 1.51 7.13
CA ILE A 99 3.91 1.29 8.00
C ILE A 99 3.65 0.06 8.89
N PRO A 100 4.66 -0.81 9.09
CA PRO A 100 4.55 -2.05 9.88
C PRO A 100 3.81 -1.94 11.22
N GLU A 101 4.00 -0.84 11.92
CA GLU A 101 3.39 -0.56 13.22
C GLU A 101 1.87 -0.48 13.12
N LYS A 102 1.38 0.25 12.12
CA LYS A 102 -0.05 0.43 11.86
C LYS A 102 -0.67 -0.81 11.24
N GLU A 103 0.10 -1.67 10.57
CA GLU A 103 -0.40 -2.96 10.09
C GLU A 103 -1.03 -3.80 11.21
N LYS A 104 -0.52 -3.72 12.44
CA LYS A 104 -1.05 -4.47 13.59
C LYS A 104 -2.45 -4.04 14.02
N GLU A 105 -2.82 -2.78 13.77
CA GLU A 105 -4.16 -2.27 14.06
C GLU A 105 -5.20 -2.90 13.11
N TYR A 106 -4.81 -3.10 11.84
CA TYR A 106 -5.66 -3.76 10.84
C TYR A 106 -5.63 -5.30 10.94
N PHE A 107 -4.48 -5.86 11.31
CA PHE A 107 -4.20 -7.29 11.24
C PHE A 107 -3.68 -7.86 12.57
N PRO A 108 -4.43 -7.72 13.69
CA PRO A 108 -3.98 -8.20 15.00
C PRO A 108 -3.78 -9.72 15.04
N ASN A 109 -4.47 -10.45 14.16
CA ASN A 109 -4.42 -11.91 14.07
C ASN A 109 -3.92 -12.39 12.69
N GLY A 110 -3.09 -11.59 12.03
CA GLY A 110 -2.59 -11.87 10.69
C GLY A 110 -3.45 -11.28 9.57
N LEU A 111 -2.91 -11.38 8.35
CA LEU A 111 -3.50 -10.78 7.16
C LEU A 111 -4.88 -11.37 6.85
N LYS A 112 -5.86 -10.49 6.60
CA LYS A 112 -7.16 -10.85 6.03
C LYS A 112 -7.30 -10.18 4.68
N ILE A 113 -7.53 -10.95 3.62
CA ILE A 113 -7.52 -10.43 2.24
C ILE A 113 -8.56 -9.35 2.02
N ASN A 114 -9.78 -9.55 2.52
CA ASN A 114 -10.83 -8.55 2.38
C ASN A 114 -10.44 -7.20 3.01
N ILE A 115 -9.87 -7.21 4.23
CA ILE A 115 -9.40 -6.00 4.91
C ILE A 115 -8.25 -5.35 4.13
N PHE A 116 -7.30 -6.14 3.65
CA PHE A 116 -6.18 -5.63 2.85
C PHE A 116 -6.66 -4.88 1.61
N PHE A 117 -7.60 -5.44 0.85
CA PHE A 117 -8.12 -4.76 -0.33
C PHE A 117 -8.95 -3.53 0.06
N GLU A 118 -9.90 -3.67 0.97
CA GLU A 118 -10.91 -2.63 1.23
C GLU A 118 -10.44 -1.49 2.13
N GLN A 119 -9.47 -1.72 3.01
CA GLN A 119 -9.01 -0.75 4.01
C GLN A 119 -7.59 -0.25 3.77
N ILE A 120 -6.79 -0.92 2.91
CA ILE A 120 -5.41 -0.52 2.65
C ILE A 120 -5.21 -0.21 1.17
N LEU A 121 -5.38 -1.19 0.29
CA LEU A 121 -5.04 -1.04 -1.12
C LEU A 121 -5.97 -0.06 -1.85
N GLU A 122 -7.28 -0.25 -1.74
CA GLU A 122 -8.24 0.65 -2.38
C GLU A 122 -8.15 2.09 -1.87
N PRO A 123 -8.09 2.38 -0.54
CA PRO A 123 -7.87 3.74 -0.05
C PRO A 123 -6.59 4.40 -0.60
N TYR A 124 -5.50 3.64 -0.73
CA TYR A 124 -4.29 4.15 -1.38
C TYR A 124 -4.54 4.52 -2.86
N LEU A 125 -5.20 3.65 -3.63
CA LEU A 125 -5.48 3.94 -5.05
C LEU A 125 -6.40 5.16 -5.19
N TYR A 126 -7.43 5.27 -4.33
CA TYR A 126 -8.26 6.47 -4.25
C TYR A 126 -7.43 7.71 -3.94
N TRP A 127 -6.50 7.62 -2.98
CA TRP A 127 -5.62 8.72 -2.61
C TRP A 127 -4.80 9.19 -3.81
N VAL A 128 -4.23 8.26 -4.60
CA VAL A 128 -3.45 8.60 -5.80
C VAL A 128 -4.33 9.27 -6.85
N SER A 129 -5.51 8.73 -7.15
CA SER A 129 -6.46 9.34 -8.11
C SER A 129 -6.94 10.72 -7.65
N TYR A 130 -7.19 10.89 -6.34
CA TYR A 130 -7.57 12.17 -5.76
C TYR A 130 -6.44 13.20 -5.91
N THR A 131 -5.22 12.81 -5.54
CA THR A 131 -4.04 13.67 -5.67
C THR A 131 -3.78 14.07 -7.13
N GLN A 132 -3.98 13.16 -8.08
CA GLN A 132 -3.91 13.50 -9.51
C GLN A 132 -4.94 14.58 -9.88
N ARG A 133 -6.20 14.39 -9.45
CA ARG A 133 -7.34 15.23 -9.83
C ARG A 133 -7.33 16.61 -9.17
N TYR A 134 -6.99 16.67 -7.89
CA TYR A 134 -7.08 17.89 -7.07
C TYR A 134 -5.73 18.50 -6.71
N LYS A 135 -4.62 17.90 -7.19
CA LYS A 135 -3.22 18.33 -6.96
C LYS A 135 -2.81 18.37 -5.49
N THR A 136 -3.67 17.91 -4.60
CA THR A 136 -3.53 17.86 -3.14
C THR A 136 -4.11 16.55 -2.63
N PRO A 137 -3.55 15.99 -1.55
CA PRO A 137 -4.03 14.75 -1.01
C PRO A 137 -5.36 14.92 -0.26
N PRO A 138 -6.23 13.90 -0.24
CA PRO A 138 -7.51 13.96 0.49
C PRO A 138 -7.35 13.96 2.02
N TRP A 139 -6.26 13.39 2.52
CA TRP A 139 -5.86 13.40 3.94
C TRP A 139 -4.33 13.32 4.04
N GLU A 140 -3.79 13.66 5.21
CA GLU A 140 -2.35 13.60 5.48
C GLU A 140 -1.83 12.16 5.50
N GLU A 141 -0.64 11.96 4.94
CA GLU A 141 0.05 10.68 4.92
C GLU A 141 1.01 10.57 6.10
N TYR A 142 1.34 9.33 6.48
CA TYR A 142 2.55 9.12 7.27
C TYR A 142 3.77 9.51 6.43
N ALA A 143 4.69 10.27 7.02
CA ALA A 143 5.92 10.68 6.34
C ALA A 143 6.68 9.47 5.77
N HIS A 144 7.40 9.66 4.67
CA HIS A 144 8.05 8.55 3.98
C HIS A 144 9.29 8.03 4.74
N GLU A 145 9.60 6.75 4.56
CA GLU A 145 10.82 6.10 5.05
C GLU A 145 11.10 6.40 6.54
N ASN A 146 12.34 6.79 6.88
CA ASN A 146 12.79 7.10 8.24
C ASN A 146 11.98 8.21 8.91
N LEU A 147 11.45 9.17 8.15
CA LEU A 147 10.66 10.27 8.70
C LEU A 147 9.29 9.80 9.18
N GLY A 148 8.72 8.76 8.55
CA GLY A 148 7.48 8.13 9.02
C GLY A 148 7.66 7.47 10.38
N TYR A 149 8.75 6.74 10.55
CA TYR A 149 9.11 6.14 11.84
C TYR A 149 9.42 7.22 12.89
N LEU A 150 10.13 8.29 12.51
CA LEU A 150 10.38 9.42 13.43
C LEU A 150 9.10 10.14 13.85
N GLY A 151 8.13 10.28 12.94
CA GLY A 151 6.80 10.80 13.25
C GLY A 151 6.08 9.93 14.29
N LEU A 152 6.03 8.62 14.08
CA LEU A 152 5.47 7.69 15.07
C LEU A 152 6.18 7.72 16.42
N TYR A 153 7.51 7.93 16.44
CA TYR A 153 8.27 8.07 17.69
C TYR A 153 7.91 9.35 18.43
N ALA A 154 7.79 10.47 17.71
CA ALA A 154 7.37 11.74 18.30
C ALA A 154 5.91 11.72 18.80
N GLU A 155 5.09 10.85 18.24
CA GLU A 155 3.71 10.55 18.69
C GLU A 155 3.66 9.52 19.84
N ASP A 156 4.80 9.12 20.41
CA ASP A 156 4.97 8.09 21.46
C ASP A 156 4.51 6.66 21.09
N ASP A 157 4.16 6.42 19.83
CA ASP A 157 3.59 5.15 19.34
C ASP A 157 4.67 4.05 19.11
N ILE A 158 5.97 4.40 19.20
CA ILE A 158 7.11 3.45 19.15
C ILE A 158 8.28 3.84 20.06
N SER A 159 9.06 2.87 20.56
CA SER A 159 10.26 3.12 21.36
C SER A 159 11.53 3.33 20.52
N LEU A 160 12.55 3.97 21.11
CA LEU A 160 13.88 4.19 20.49
C LEU A 160 14.55 2.89 20.03
N GLU A 161 14.39 1.80 20.78
CA GLU A 161 14.96 0.49 20.46
C GLU A 161 14.31 -0.10 19.21
N LYS A 162 12.99 0.03 19.06
CA LYS A 162 12.27 -0.40 17.85
C LYS A 162 12.62 0.46 16.66
N LEU A 163 12.80 1.78 16.85
CA LEU A 163 13.20 2.69 15.78
C LEU A 163 14.53 2.26 15.11
N LYS A 164 15.49 1.79 15.90
CA LYS A 164 16.80 1.30 15.42
C LYS A 164 16.70 0.03 14.56
N GLU A 165 15.61 -0.71 14.62
CA GLU A 165 15.36 -1.85 13.72
C GLU A 165 15.00 -1.40 12.29
N TYR A 166 14.46 -0.19 12.15
CA TYR A 166 13.99 0.38 10.87
C TYR A 166 14.94 1.42 10.29
N ILE A 167 15.60 2.18 11.16
CA ILE A 167 16.59 3.20 10.80
C ILE A 167 17.98 2.71 11.20
N PRO A 168 18.85 2.33 10.26
CA PRO A 168 20.22 1.92 10.58
C PRO A 168 20.98 3.02 11.33
N ASP A 169 21.75 2.66 12.36
CA ASP A 169 22.52 3.59 13.21
C ASP A 169 23.40 4.58 12.43
N GLU A 170 23.92 4.18 11.25
CA GLU A 170 24.72 5.05 10.38
C GLU A 170 23.95 6.27 9.84
N LYS A 171 22.61 6.21 9.79
CA LYS A 171 21.74 7.33 9.40
C LYS A 171 21.23 8.16 10.58
N LEU A 172 21.53 7.75 11.82
CA LEU A 172 21.17 8.46 13.07
C LEU A 172 22.32 9.26 13.66
N ARG A 173 23.51 9.21 13.05
CA ARG A 173 24.65 10.03 13.45
C ARG A 173 24.51 11.42 12.84
N VAL A 174 24.26 12.41 13.71
CA VAL A 174 24.37 13.84 13.41
C VAL A 174 25.84 14.21 13.26
#